data_AF-A0A132I2T1-F1
#
_entry.id   AF-A0A132I2T1-F1
#
_cell.length_a   1.000
_cell.length_b   1.000
_cell.length_c   1.000
_cell.angle_alpha   90.00
_cell.angle_beta   90.00
_cell.angle_gamma   90.00
#
_symmetry.space_group_name_H-M   'P 1'
#
loop_
_entity.id
_entity.type
_entity.pdbx_description
1 polymer ?
#
loop_
_entity_poly.entity_id
_entity_poly.type
_entity_poly.pdbx_seq_one_letter_code
_entity_poly.pdbx_strand_id
1 'polypeptide(L)'
;MRHLLILGFYISACIFLRAQEPQLTHSADGKLQQSRHDIYDSRNRLAVRIVYTYDDSTGAVETRTLTGYDRHGRVQRMEIYSADERLLFSDTYRYRRNGQLRRRIQRSYDDNGRLIDRTTIRP
;
A
#
# COMPACT_ATOMS: atom_id res chain seq x y z
N MET A 1 -27.38 -0.01 12.93
CA MET A 1 -26.18 0.18 12.09
C MET A 1 -25.41 -1.13 12.13
N ARG A 2 -25.17 -1.74 10.97
CA ARG A 2 -24.74 -3.15 10.86
C ARG A 2 -23.26 -3.30 11.20
N HIS A 3 -22.97 -4.18 12.15
CA HIS A 3 -21.61 -4.64 12.48
C HIS A 3 -21.08 -5.52 11.34
N LEU A 4 -19.96 -5.13 10.73
CA LEU A 4 -19.20 -5.99 9.84
C LEU A 4 -17.93 -6.43 10.56
N LEU A 5 -17.96 -7.66 11.05
CA LEU A 5 -16.80 -8.39 11.60
C LEU A 5 -15.88 -8.77 10.43
N ILE A 6 -14.70 -8.16 10.34
CA ILE A 6 -13.64 -8.65 9.45
C ILE A 6 -12.78 -9.61 10.27
N LEU A 7 -12.90 -10.90 9.94
CA LEU A 7 -12.09 -11.99 10.48
C LEU A 7 -10.65 -11.92 9.96
N GLY A 8 -9.69 -11.98 10.90
CA GLY A 8 -8.49 -12.79 10.80
C GLY A 8 -7.26 -12.19 10.10
N PHE A 9 -6.38 -11.53 10.86
CA PHE A 9 -4.93 -11.65 10.65
C PHE A 9 -4.21 -11.70 12.01
N TYR A 10 -3.72 -12.89 12.36
CA TYR A 10 -2.81 -13.14 13.49
C TYR A 10 -1.43 -12.56 13.15
N ILE A 11 -1.00 -11.51 13.86
CA ILE A 11 0.42 -11.19 14.05
C ILE A 11 0.63 -10.84 15.52
N SER A 12 1.56 -11.56 16.14
CA SER A 12 1.95 -11.49 17.54
C SER A 12 2.58 -10.14 17.91
N ALA A 13 1.72 -9.17 18.20
CA ALA A 13 1.89 -8.01 19.10
C ALA A 13 0.61 -7.19 18.91
N CYS A 14 -0.26 -7.12 19.92
CA CYS A 14 -1.56 -6.43 19.83
C CYS A 14 -1.39 -4.91 19.58
N ILE A 15 -1.17 -4.54 18.33
CA ILE A 15 -1.43 -3.20 17.82
C ILE A 15 -2.86 -3.26 17.33
N PHE A 16 -3.78 -2.64 18.08
CA PHE A 16 -5.16 -2.45 17.65
C PHE A 16 -5.14 -1.57 16.40
N LEU A 17 -5.28 -2.20 15.24
CA LEU A 17 -5.41 -1.51 13.96
C LEU A 17 -6.90 -1.31 13.66
N ARG A 18 -7.27 -0.08 13.30
CA ARG A 18 -8.64 0.24 12.87
C ARG A 18 -8.66 0.40 11.35
N ALA A 19 -9.46 -0.43 10.68
CA ALA A 19 -9.80 -0.22 9.28
C ALA A 19 -11.06 0.67 9.17
N GLN A 20 -11.10 1.56 8.19
CA GLN A 20 -12.31 2.29 7.80
C GLN A 20 -12.98 1.63 6.59
N GLU A 21 -14.21 2.06 6.28
CA GLU A 21 -14.84 1.69 5.00
C GLU A 21 -13.96 2.14 3.83
N PRO A 22 -13.88 1.34 2.76
CA PRO A 22 -13.06 1.69 1.61
C PRO A 22 -13.61 2.92 0.89
N GLN A 23 -12.71 3.77 0.42
CA GLN A 23 -13.03 4.85 -0.51
C GLN A 23 -13.01 4.27 -1.92
N LEU A 24 -14.10 4.43 -2.66
CA LEU A 24 -14.24 3.91 -4.02
C LEU A 24 -14.18 5.07 -5.04
N THR A 25 -13.50 4.82 -6.15
CA THR A 25 -13.45 5.75 -7.28
C THR A 25 -13.98 5.06 -8.51
N HIS A 26 -14.93 5.69 -9.17
CA HIS A 26 -15.54 5.18 -10.39
C HIS A 26 -15.20 6.10 -11.57
N SER A 27 -15.19 5.53 -12.77
CA SER A 27 -15.14 6.26 -14.03
C SER A 27 -16.46 7.00 -14.30
N ALA A 28 -16.49 7.82 -15.36
CA ALA A 28 -17.69 8.57 -15.75
C ALA A 28 -18.87 7.68 -16.17
N ASP A 29 -18.60 6.48 -16.68
CA ASP A 29 -19.58 5.45 -17.04
C ASP A 29 -19.94 4.53 -15.86
N GLY A 30 -19.44 4.82 -14.65
CA GLY A 30 -19.83 4.15 -13.41
C GLY A 30 -19.07 2.86 -13.08
N LYS A 31 -18.04 2.51 -13.85
CA LYS A 31 -17.18 1.34 -13.55
C LYS A 31 -16.24 1.65 -12.40
N LEU A 32 -15.97 0.66 -11.55
CA LEU A 32 -15.02 0.81 -10.45
C LEU A 32 -13.59 0.85 -10.99
N GLN A 33 -12.88 1.95 -10.73
CA GLN A 33 -11.48 2.12 -11.14
C GLN A 33 -10.51 1.86 -10.00
N GLN A 34 -10.87 2.28 -8.78
CA GLN A 34 -10.00 2.11 -7.62
C GLN A 34 -10.80 1.91 -6.34
N SER A 35 -10.22 1.13 -5.43
CA SER A 35 -10.65 1.06 -4.03
C SER A 35 -9.46 1.31 -3.11
N ARG A 36 -9.68 2.09 -2.06
CA ARG A 36 -8.65 2.49 -1.11
C ARG A 36 -9.08 2.14 0.30
N HIS A 37 -8.21 1.40 0.98
CA HIS A 37 -8.38 0.98 2.36
C HIS A 37 -7.29 1.62 3.22
N ASP A 38 -7.71 2.42 4.20
CA ASP A 38 -6.81 3.07 5.14
C ASP A 38 -6.89 2.38 6.51
N ILE A 39 -5.73 1.97 7.01
CA ILE A 39 -5.55 1.27 8.28
C ILE A 39 -4.76 2.18 9.21
N TYR A 40 -5.33 2.44 10.40
CA TYR A 40 -4.80 3.38 11.37
C TYR A 40 -4.25 2.65 12.60
N ASP A 41 -3.18 3.20 13.18
CA ASP A 41 -2.66 2.73 14.46
C ASP A 41 -3.55 3.13 15.65
N SER A 42 -3.19 2.67 16.85
CA SER A 42 -3.94 2.96 18.09
C SER A 42 -3.99 4.44 18.48
N ARG A 43 -3.18 5.30 17.85
CA ARG A 43 -3.21 6.76 18.01
C ARG A 43 -3.95 7.45 16.86
N ASN A 44 -4.72 6.68 16.07
CA ASN A 44 -5.46 7.16 14.90
C ASN A 44 -4.57 7.81 13.83
N ARG A 45 -3.31 7.36 13.70
CA ARG A 45 -2.41 7.79 12.62
C ARG A 45 -2.43 6.74 11.51
N LEU A 46 -2.41 7.19 10.25
CA LEU A 46 -2.37 6.28 9.12
C LEU A 46 -1.09 5.43 9.20
N ALA A 47 -1.26 4.11 9.30
CA ALA A 47 -0.17 3.15 9.38
C ALA A 47 0.08 2.51 8.03
N VAL A 48 -1.00 2.10 7.36
CA VAL A 48 -0.97 1.42 6.06
C VAL A 48 -2.11 1.94 5.19
N ARG A 49 -1.82 2.12 3.91
CA ARG A 49 -2.81 2.30 2.86
C ARG A 49 -2.70 1.16 1.85
N ILE A 50 -3.83 0.58 1.49
CA ILE A 50 -3.93 -0.42 0.43
C ILE A 50 -4.80 0.18 -0.67
N VAL A 51 -4.30 0.20 -1.90
CA VAL A 51 -5.08 0.64 -3.08
C VAL A 51 -5.13 -0.50 -4.07
N TYR A 52 -6.34 -0.86 -4.51
CA TYR A 52 -6.55 -1.75 -5.65
C TYR A 52 -6.89 -0.90 -6.88
N THR A 53 -6.30 -1.23 -8.02
CA THR A 53 -6.72 -0.74 -9.33
C THR A 53 -7.41 -1.87 -10.08
N TYR A 54 -8.39 -1.51 -10.89
CA TYR A 54 -9.20 -2.47 -11.62
C TYR A 54 -9.08 -2.22 -13.13
N ASP A 55 -9.07 -3.30 -13.89
CA ASP A 55 -9.11 -3.26 -15.35
C ASP A 55 -10.48 -2.77 -15.81
N ASP A 56 -10.51 -1.76 -16.68
CA ASP A 56 -11.74 -1.08 -17.10
C ASP A 56 -12.65 -1.99 -17.96
N SER A 57 -12.09 -3.02 -18.60
CA SER A 57 -12.84 -3.90 -19.50
C SER A 57 -13.48 -5.10 -18.78
N THR A 58 -12.78 -5.64 -17.78
CA THR A 58 -13.16 -6.87 -17.07
C THR A 58 -13.62 -6.62 -15.63
N GLY A 59 -13.26 -5.48 -15.05
CA GLY A 59 -13.46 -5.18 -13.62
C GLY A 59 -12.58 -6.01 -12.68
N ALA A 60 -11.62 -6.78 -13.21
CA ALA A 60 -10.69 -7.57 -12.42
C ALA A 60 -9.65 -6.67 -11.75
N VAL A 61 -9.10 -7.09 -10.60
CA VAL A 61 -7.96 -6.38 -9.99
C VAL A 61 -6.77 -6.49 -10.94
N GLU A 62 -6.18 -5.35 -11.27
CA GLU A 62 -4.96 -5.26 -12.08
C GLU A 62 -3.72 -5.19 -11.18
N THR A 63 -3.76 -4.30 -10.17
CA THR A 63 -2.67 -4.15 -9.21
C THR A 63 -3.16 -3.89 -7.79
N ARG A 64 -2.30 -4.22 -6.82
CA ARG A 64 -2.45 -3.83 -5.42
C ARG A 64 -1.23 -3.06 -4.95
N THR A 65 -1.43 -1.81 -4.53
CA THR A 65 -0.38 -0.97 -3.95
C THR A 65 -0.50 -0.94 -2.42
N LEU A 66 0.58 -1.28 -1.71
CA LEU A 66 0.70 -1.14 -0.26
C LEU A 66 1.67 -0.01 0.09
N THR A 67 1.19 0.97 0.84
CA THR A 67 2.00 2.10 1.32
C THR A 67 2.02 2.11 2.84
N GLY A 68 3.21 1.93 3.43
CA GLY A 68 3.44 1.98 4.87
C GLY A 68 4.00 3.33 5.30
N TYR A 69 3.50 3.85 6.42
CA TYR A 69 3.86 5.16 6.95
C TYR A 69 4.59 5.04 8.30
N ASP A 70 5.44 6.01 8.63
CA ASP A 70 6.04 6.14 9.95
C ASP A 70 5.14 6.88 10.94
N ARG A 71 5.59 6.91 12.20
CA ARG A 71 4.90 7.60 13.29
C ARG A 71 4.69 9.11 13.07
N HIS A 72 5.39 9.69 12.08
CA HIS A 72 5.31 11.10 11.68
C HIS A 72 4.51 11.27 10.37
N GLY A 73 3.87 10.20 9.87
CA GLY A 73 3.05 10.23 8.65
C GLY A 73 3.85 10.21 7.34
N ARG A 74 5.15 9.89 7.39
CA ARG A 74 6.00 9.84 6.18
C ARG A 74 6.03 8.44 5.61
N VAL A 75 6.03 8.31 4.28
CA VAL A 75 6.12 6.99 3.62
C VAL A 75 7.44 6.32 3.96
N GLN A 76 7.43 5.10 4.48
CA GLN A 76 8.64 4.29 4.71
C GLN A 76 8.85 3.24 3.63
N ARG A 77 7.75 2.72 3.08
CA ARG A 77 7.75 1.66 2.08
C ARG A 77 6.53 1.80 1.19
N MET A 78 6.72 1.55 -0.09
CA MET A 78 5.65 1.37 -1.06
C MET A 78 5.94 0.09 -1.84
N GLU A 79 4.93 -0.71 -2.10
CA GLU A 79 5.02 -1.94 -2.89
C GLU A 79 3.85 -2.04 -3.83
N ILE A 80 4.11 -2.51 -5.05
CA ILE A 80 3.09 -2.74 -6.07
C ILE A 80 3.15 -4.21 -6.41
N TYR A 81 2.00 -4.85 -6.30
CA TYR A 81 1.79 -6.25 -6.60
C TYR A 81 0.89 -6.38 -7.83
N SER A 82 1.11 -7.40 -8.65
CA SER A 82 0.19 -7.80 -9.71
C SER A 82 -1.09 -8.41 -9.12
N ALA A 83 -2.07 -8.68 -10.00
CA ALA A 83 -3.27 -9.44 -9.67
C ALA A 83 -2.96 -10.80 -9.00
N ASP A 84 -1.91 -11.48 -9.46
CA ASP A 84 -1.44 -12.77 -8.92
C ASP A 84 -0.52 -12.64 -7.69
N GLU A 85 -0.54 -11.50 -7.02
CA GLU A 85 0.24 -11.22 -5.81
C GLU A 85 1.76 -11.28 -5.99
N ARG A 86 2.25 -11.09 -7.23
CA ARG A 86 3.68 -10.99 -7.52
C ARG A 86 4.16 -9.57 -7.29
N LEU A 87 5.28 -9.41 -6.57
CA LEU A 87 5.89 -8.10 -6.34
C LEU A 87 6.48 -7.56 -7.65
N LEU A 88 5.89 -6.51 -8.21
CA LEU A 88 6.35 -5.84 -9.42
C LEU A 88 7.38 -4.75 -9.11
N PHE A 89 7.14 -4.03 -8.01
CA PHE A 89 7.93 -2.87 -7.63
C PHE A 89 7.96 -2.66 -6.12
N SER A 90 9.10 -2.20 -5.61
CA SER A 90 9.21 -1.74 -4.22
C SER A 90 10.04 -0.47 -4.11
N ASP A 91 9.61 0.44 -3.25
CA ASP A 91 10.30 1.67 -2.90
C ASP A 91 10.46 1.77 -1.38
N THR A 92 11.65 2.12 -0.91
CA THR A 92 11.95 2.22 0.51
C THR A 92 12.62 3.55 0.83
N TYR A 93 12.12 4.22 1.85
CA TYR A 93 12.53 5.57 2.23
C TYR A 93 13.11 5.56 3.63
N ARG A 94 14.25 6.22 3.79
CA ARG A 94 14.88 6.42 5.09
C ARG A 94 15.15 7.90 5.30
N TYR A 95 14.68 8.43 6.41
CA TYR A 95 14.81 9.83 6.75
C TYR A 95 15.85 10.07 7.85
N ARG A 96 16.42 11.27 7.86
CA ARG A 96 17.20 11.81 8.99
C ARG A 96 16.24 12.22 10.13
N ARG A 97 16.80 12.47 11.32
CA ARG A 97 16.04 12.92 12.50
C ARG A 97 15.28 14.24 12.24
N ASN A 98 15.86 15.13 11.44
CA ASN A 98 15.30 16.44 11.09
C ASN A 98 14.21 16.41 10.01
N GLY A 99 13.75 15.23 9.57
CA GLY A 99 12.71 15.14 8.55
C GLY A 99 13.20 14.82 7.13
N GLN A 100 14.44 15.20 6.80
CA GLN A 100 14.96 15.14 5.43
C GLN A 100 15.18 13.70 4.94
N LEU A 101 14.92 13.45 3.66
CA LEU A 101 15.21 12.15 3.03
C LEU A 101 16.73 11.91 3.05
N ARG A 102 17.14 10.77 3.61
CA ARG A 102 18.54 10.32 3.66
C ARG A 102 18.85 9.35 2.52
N ARG A 103 17.91 8.46 2.22
CA ARG A 103 18.07 7.42 1.20
C ARG A 103 16.72 6.97 0.69
N ARG A 104 16.62 6.77 -0.61
CA ARG A 104 15.52 6.07 -1.28
C ARG A 104 16.10 4.90 -2.07
N ILE A 105 15.46 3.73 -2.03
CA ILE A 105 15.84 2.60 -2.89
C ILE A 105 14.59 2.10 -3.60
N GLN A 106 14.64 2.16 -4.91
CA GLN A 106 13.66 1.61 -5.83
C GLN A 106 14.17 0.27 -6.37
N ARG A 107 13.27 -0.70 -6.51
CA ARG A 107 13.54 -2.00 -7.09
C ARG A 107 12.37 -2.41 -7.97
N SER A 108 12.67 -2.94 -9.15
CA SER A 108 11.71 -3.54 -10.07
C SER A 108 12.04 -5.01 -10.25
N TYR A 109 11.01 -5.82 -10.47
CA TYR A 109 11.16 -7.27 -10.58
C TYR A 109 10.50 -7.78 -11.87
N ASP A 110 11.01 -8.90 -12.40
CA ASP A 110 10.36 -9.62 -13.49
C ASP A 110 9.20 -10.51 -12.99
N ASP A 111 8.52 -11.17 -13.92
CA ASP A 111 7.38 -12.06 -13.63
C ASP A 111 7.76 -13.29 -12.79
N ASN A 112 9.04 -13.62 -12.69
CA ASN A 112 9.56 -14.69 -11.84
C ASN A 112 9.98 -14.17 -10.46
N GLY A 113 9.75 -12.89 -10.15
CA GLY A 113 10.14 -12.24 -8.91
C GLY A 113 11.65 -11.94 -8.82
N ARG A 114 12.39 -11.99 -9.94
CA ARG A 114 13.81 -11.68 -9.96
C ARG A 114 14.00 -10.17 -10.09
N LEU A 115 14.95 -9.63 -9.32
CA LEU A 115 15.32 -8.22 -9.37
C LEU A 115 15.91 -7.88 -10.75
N ILE A 116 15.25 -6.97 -11.50
CA ILE A 116 15.72 -6.50 -12.81
C ILE A 116 16.39 -5.13 -12.74
N ASP A 117 15.95 -4.26 -11.81
CA ASP A 117 16.57 -2.95 -11.62
C ASP A 117 16.64 -2.59 -10.14
N ARG A 118 17.69 -1.85 -9.78
CA ARG A 118 17.83 -1.26 -8.46
C ARG A 118 18.49 0.11 -8.54
N THR A 119 17.71 1.11 -8.18
CA THR A 119 18.18 2.50 -8.11
C THR A 119 18.29 2.95 -6.65
N THR A 120 19.45 3.50 -6.27
CA THR A 120 19.67 4.08 -4.93
C THR A 120 19.88 5.57 -5.03
N ILE A 121 18.96 6.35 -4.47
CA ILE A 121 19.00 7.82 -4.46
C ILE A 121 19.46 8.30 -3.09
N ARG A 122 20.45 9.19 -3.08
CA ARG A 122 20.97 9.87 -1.89
C ARG A 122 20.91 11.37 -2.15
N PRO A 123 19.89 12.07 -1.63
CA PRO A 123 19.76 13.52 -1.75
C PRO A 123 20.72 14.26 -0.82
#